data_AF-A0A8C4N6M4-F1
#
_entry.id   AF-A0A8C4N6M4-F1
#
_cell.length_a   1.000
_cell.length_b   1.000
_cell.length_c   1.000
_cell.angle_alpha   90.00
_cell.angle_beta   90.00
_cell.angle_gamma   90.00
#
_symmetry.space_group_name_H-M   'P 1'
#
loop_
_entity.id
_entity.type
_entity.pdbx_description
1 polymer ?
#
loop_
_entity_poly.entity_id
_entity_poly.type
_entity_poly.pdbx_seq_one_letter_code
_entity_poly.pdbx_strand_id
1 'polypeptide(L)'
;MTVAAVKFELLSTAHQTPVTLHLHSGISTWHGRGTFVMYNSARLGTLFANYRWDQRNGIYPDLPKVCSLDYLLLREEGEWKLLFNYVAMLNDMLDSAVILSHASDETRTLVANTDTVRGTLRF
;
A
#
# COMPACT_ATOMS: atom_id res chain seq x y z
N MET A 1 5.16 13.84 -8.11
CA MET A 1 5.17 12.68 -7.20
C MET A 1 4.65 13.13 -5.84
N THR A 2 3.60 12.52 -5.30
CA THR A 2 3.11 12.85 -3.94
C THR A 2 4.02 12.24 -2.87
N VAL A 3 4.08 12.84 -1.67
CA VAL A 3 4.89 12.33 -0.55
C VAL A 3 4.59 10.86 -0.24
N ALA A 4 3.32 10.46 -0.31
CA ALA A 4 2.91 9.08 -0.07
C ALA A 4 3.46 8.12 -1.14
N ALA A 5 3.50 8.53 -2.41
CA ALA A 5 4.02 7.68 -3.48
C ALA A 5 5.53 7.47 -3.35
N VAL A 6 6.26 8.51 -2.95
CA VAL A 6 7.70 8.42 -2.66
C VAL A 6 7.97 7.47 -1.48
N LYS A 7 7.20 7.58 -0.39
CA LYS A 7 7.31 6.66 0.76
C LYS A 7 7.01 5.21 0.37
N PHE A 8 5.99 4.99 -0.47
CA PHE A 8 5.62 3.66 -0.92
C PHE A 8 6.73 3.00 -1.73
N GLU A 9 7.32 3.71 -2.69
CA GLU A 9 8.43 3.19 -3.49
C GLU A 9 9.65 2.89 -2.61
N LEU A 10 9.98 3.77 -1.66
CA LEU A 10 11.08 3.56 -0.72
C LEU A 10 10.88 2.31 0.14
N LEU A 11 9.69 2.11 0.71
CA LEU A 11 9.37 0.94 1.53
C LEU A 11 9.22 -0.36 0.72
N SER A 12 8.95 -0.26 -0.59
CA SER A 12 8.80 -1.41 -1.48
C SER A 12 10.14 -1.97 -1.98
N THR A 13 11.25 -1.25 -1.78
CA THR A 13 12.59 -1.70 -2.18
C THR A 13 13.23 -2.57 -1.10
N ALA A 14 13.83 -3.70 -1.52
CA ALA A 14 14.46 -4.66 -0.62
C ALA A 14 15.69 -4.08 0.09
N HIS A 15 15.95 -4.57 1.30
CA HIS A 15 16.89 -3.98 2.27
C HIS A 15 18.36 -3.85 1.79
N GLN A 16 18.76 -4.54 0.71
CA GLN A 16 20.15 -4.65 0.25
C GLN A 16 20.44 -3.97 -1.09
N THR A 17 19.47 -3.30 -1.72
CA THR A 17 19.68 -2.69 -3.05
C THR A 17 19.69 -1.17 -2.98
N PRO A 18 20.68 -0.48 -3.58
CA PRO A 18 20.65 0.97 -3.70
C PRO A 18 19.42 1.43 -4.49
N VAL A 19 18.70 2.42 -3.95
CA VAL A 19 17.47 2.95 -4.54
C VAL A 19 17.81 4.09 -5.50
N THR A 20 17.85 3.81 -6.79
CA THR A 20 18.02 4.84 -7.81
C THR A 20 16.67 5.50 -8.11
N LEU A 21 16.45 6.70 -7.57
CA LEU A 21 15.27 7.51 -7.90
C LEU A 21 15.47 8.24 -9.22
N HIS A 22 14.95 7.67 -10.31
CA HIS A 22 14.95 8.33 -11.61
C HIS A 22 13.88 9.43 -11.66
N LEU A 23 14.28 10.68 -11.40
CA LEU A 23 13.38 11.84 -11.39
C LEU A 23 12.95 12.33 -12.79
N HIS A 24 13.44 11.72 -13.87
CA HIS A 24 13.41 12.32 -15.22
C HIS A 24 12.77 11.50 -16.35
N SER A 25 11.88 10.54 -16.09
CA SER A 25 11.16 9.91 -17.21
C SER A 25 9.68 9.73 -16.90
N GLY A 26 8.86 10.25 -17.80
CA GLY A 26 7.40 10.14 -17.75
C GLY A 26 6.96 8.69 -17.56
N ILE A 27 5.90 8.55 -16.75
CA ILE A 27 4.90 7.47 -16.69
C ILE A 27 5.31 6.22 -17.49
N SER A 28 6.29 5.48 -16.98
CA SER A 28 6.73 4.22 -17.57
C SER A 28 6.76 3.16 -16.48
N THR A 29 5.79 2.24 -16.61
CA THR A 29 5.69 0.82 -16.20
C THR A 29 6.11 0.35 -14.80
N TRP A 30 6.89 1.11 -14.03
CA TRP A 30 7.17 0.88 -12.60
C TRP A 30 6.52 1.96 -11.71
N HIS A 31 6.24 3.13 -12.28
CA HIS A 31 5.80 4.37 -11.59
C HIS A 31 4.30 4.48 -11.31
N GLY A 32 3.68 3.43 -10.74
CA GLY A 32 2.24 3.44 -10.52
C GLY A 32 1.74 2.60 -9.36
N ARG A 33 2.58 1.83 -8.68
CA ARG A 33 2.11 0.93 -7.60
C ARG A 33 1.57 1.71 -6.41
N GLY A 34 2.30 2.73 -5.96
CA GLY A 34 1.84 3.63 -4.90
C GLY A 34 0.54 4.36 -5.28
N THR A 35 0.47 4.90 -6.50
CA THR A 35 -0.74 5.58 -7.01
C THR A 35 -1.92 4.62 -7.17
N PHE A 36 -1.70 3.40 -7.64
CA PHE A 36 -2.70 2.36 -7.79
C PHE A 36 -3.28 1.95 -6.43
N VAL A 37 -2.41 1.69 -5.44
CA VAL A 37 -2.85 1.38 -4.08
C VAL A 37 -3.67 2.54 -3.53
N MET A 38 -3.18 3.78 -3.63
CA MET A 38 -3.90 4.96 -3.12
C MET A 38 -5.24 5.18 -3.82
N TYR A 39 -5.31 5.01 -5.13
CA TYR A 39 -6.57 5.13 -5.88
C TYR A 39 -7.58 4.07 -5.43
N ASN A 40 -7.16 2.81 -5.31
CA ASN A 40 -8.03 1.75 -4.82
C ASN A 40 -8.47 1.99 -3.38
N SER A 41 -7.57 2.45 -2.50
CA SER A 41 -7.92 2.85 -1.13
C SER A 41 -8.97 3.97 -1.10
N ALA A 42 -8.81 5.00 -1.94
CA ALA A 42 -9.78 6.09 -2.05
C ALA A 42 -11.14 5.59 -2.58
N ARG A 43 -11.13 4.72 -3.60
CA ARG A 43 -12.34 4.13 -4.18
C ARG A 43 -13.12 3.30 -3.15
N LEU A 44 -12.42 2.46 -2.39
CA LEU A 44 -13.03 1.70 -1.30
C LEU A 44 -13.57 2.63 -0.21
N GLY A 45 -12.83 3.69 0.14
CA GLY A 45 -13.28 4.71 1.09
C GLY A 45 -14.62 5.35 0.69
N THR A 46 -14.75 5.77 -0.57
CA THR A 46 -15.99 6.30 -1.13
C THR A 46 -17.11 5.27 -1.12
N LEU A 47 -16.83 4.03 -1.51
CA LEU A 47 -17.82 2.95 -1.49
C LEU A 47 -18.39 2.74 -0.08
N PHE A 48 -17.53 2.67 0.94
CA PHE A 48 -17.97 2.54 2.33
C PHE A 48 -18.67 3.79 2.86
N ALA A 49 -18.31 4.99 2.40
CA ALA A 49 -19.00 6.22 2.77
C ALA A 49 -20.44 6.22 2.23
N ASN A 50 -20.61 5.86 0.96
CA ASN A 50 -21.92 5.74 0.32
C ASN A 50 -22.77 4.67 0.99
N TYR A 51 -22.22 3.48 1.23
CA TYR A 51 -22.92 2.42 1.95
C TYR A 51 -23.41 2.90 3.33
N ARG A 52 -22.55 3.58 4.11
CA ARG A 52 -22.93 4.11 5.43
C ARG A 52 -23.96 5.23 5.38
N TRP A 53 -24.02 5.98 4.28
CA TRP A 53 -25.06 6.98 4.04
C TRP A 53 -26.39 6.30 3.75
N ASP A 54 -26.40 5.35 2.84
CA ASP A 54 -27.58 4.59 2.42
C ASP A 54 -28.14 3.72 3.55
N GLN A 55 -27.27 3.12 4.36
CA GLN A 55 -27.62 2.40 5.59
C GLN A 55 -28.35 3.34 6.58
N ARG A 56 -27.84 4.56 6.80
CA ARG A 56 -28.48 5.56 7.66
C ARG A 56 -29.83 6.03 7.13
N ASN A 57 -30.01 6.03 5.81
CA ASN A 57 -31.28 6.36 5.16
C ASN A 57 -32.23 5.15 5.04
N GLY A 58 -31.87 3.99 5.59
CA GLY A 58 -32.69 2.78 5.58
C GLY A 58 -32.75 2.05 4.24
N ILE A 59 -31.87 2.37 3.29
CA ILE A 59 -31.81 1.73 1.97
C ILE A 59 -31.15 0.35 2.09
N TYR A 60 -30.10 0.23 2.91
CA TYR A 60 -29.40 -1.03 3.15
C TYR A 60 -29.47 -1.45 4.61
N PRO A 61 -29.53 -2.77 4.89
CA PRO A 61 -29.43 -3.29 6.24
C PRO A 61 -27.99 -3.14 6.77
N ASP A 62 -27.84 -3.25 8.09
CA ASP A 62 -26.55 -3.29 8.76
C ASP A 62 -25.69 -4.47 8.28
N LEU A 63 -24.36 -4.28 8.23
CA LEU A 63 -23.45 -5.37 7.92
C LEU A 63 -23.55 -6.47 9.00
N PRO A 64 -23.68 -7.75 8.60
CA PRO A 64 -23.69 -8.85 9.54
C PRO A 64 -22.35 -8.94 10.29
N LYS A 65 -22.38 -9.50 11.49
CA LYS A 65 -21.15 -9.83 12.22
C LYS A 65 -20.33 -10.84 11.42
N VAL A 66 -19.01 -10.82 11.59
CA VAL A 66 -18.10 -11.73 10.88
C VAL A 66 -18.48 -13.20 11.11
N CYS A 67 -18.82 -13.58 12.36
CA CYS A 67 -19.24 -14.94 12.69
C CYS A 67 -20.58 -15.37 12.06
N SER A 68 -21.38 -14.43 11.58
CA SER A 68 -22.68 -14.67 10.92
C SER A 68 -22.64 -14.40 9.43
N LEU A 69 -21.45 -14.21 8.83
CA LEU A 69 -21.31 -14.05 7.39
C LEU A 69 -21.68 -15.35 6.67
N ASP A 70 -22.50 -15.22 5.62
CA ASP A 70 -22.76 -16.31 4.70
C ASP A 70 -21.66 -16.35 3.63
N TYR A 71 -20.68 -17.23 3.85
CA TYR A 71 -19.58 -17.43 2.91
C TYR A 71 -20.01 -18.14 1.62
N LEU A 72 -21.22 -18.71 1.55
CA LEU A 72 -21.75 -19.30 0.31
C LEU A 72 -22.07 -18.24 -0.76
N LEU A 73 -22.09 -16.95 -0.37
CA LEU A 73 -22.25 -15.84 -1.31
C LEU A 73 -21.01 -15.61 -2.17
N LEU A 74 -19.83 -16.11 -1.76
CA LEU A 74 -18.61 -16.04 -2.57
C LEU A 74 -18.68 -17.15 -3.63
N ARG A 75 -18.97 -16.77 -4.86
CA ARG A 75 -19.18 -17.71 -5.98
C ARG A 75 -17.97 -17.81 -6.88
N GLU A 76 -17.20 -16.74 -6.96
CA GLU A 76 -16.07 -16.65 -7.87
C GLU A 76 -14.78 -17.05 -7.17
N GLU A 77 -13.91 -17.76 -7.89
CA GLU A 77 -12.58 -18.14 -7.39
C GLU A 77 -11.76 -16.91 -6.96
N GLY A 78 -11.94 -15.78 -7.65
CA GLY A 78 -11.29 -14.51 -7.32
C GLY A 78 -11.66 -13.98 -5.94
N GLU A 79 -12.93 -14.13 -5.53
CA GLU A 79 -13.42 -13.70 -4.23
C GLU A 79 -12.82 -14.53 -3.10
N TRP A 80 -12.72 -15.84 -3.30
CA TRP A 80 -12.07 -16.75 -2.37
C TRP A 80 -10.57 -16.48 -2.23
N LYS A 81 -9.88 -16.26 -3.36
CA LYS A 81 -8.46 -15.86 -3.34
C LYS A 81 -8.26 -14.55 -2.59
N LEU A 82 -9.14 -13.58 -2.78
CA LEU A 82 -9.09 -12.30 -2.07
C LEU A 82 -9.20 -12.51 -0.56
N LEU A 83 -10.20 -13.27 -0.13
CA LEU A 83 -10.43 -13.54 1.28
C LEU A 83 -9.25 -14.27 1.93
N PHE A 84 -8.84 -15.41 1.37
CA PHE A 84 -7.85 -16.26 2.01
C PHE A 84 -6.42 -15.73 1.88
N ASN A 85 -6.02 -15.24 0.71
CA ASN A 85 -4.61 -14.89 0.50
C ASN A 85 -4.26 -13.48 0.96
N TYR A 86 -5.25 -12.58 1.06
CA TYR A 86 -5.00 -11.18 1.35
C TYR A 86 -5.66 -10.71 2.65
N VAL A 87 -6.95 -10.99 2.85
CA VAL A 87 -7.67 -10.47 4.05
C VAL A 87 -7.34 -11.29 5.29
N ALA A 88 -7.47 -12.61 5.23
CA ALA A 88 -7.23 -13.48 6.37
C ALA A 88 -5.74 -13.50 6.79
N MET A 89 -4.84 -13.46 5.82
CA MET A 89 -3.38 -13.50 6.03
C MET A 89 -2.78 -12.16 6.50
N LEU A 90 -3.56 -11.08 6.54
CA LEU A 90 -3.04 -9.75 6.84
C LEU A 90 -2.40 -9.67 8.23
N ASN A 91 -3.02 -10.26 9.25
CA ASN A 91 -2.50 -10.20 10.62
C ASN A 91 -1.15 -10.94 10.74
N ASP A 92 -1.08 -12.15 10.19
CA ASP A 92 0.16 -12.96 10.19
C ASP A 92 1.30 -12.26 9.44
N MET A 93 0.97 -11.57 8.35
CA MET A 93 1.92 -10.74 7.59
C MET A 93 2.43 -9.56 8.42
N LEU A 94 1.54 -8.88 9.15
CA LEU A 94 1.90 -7.76 10.02
C LEU A 94 2.81 -8.22 11.17
N ASP A 95 2.49 -9.34 11.82
CA ASP A 95 3.30 -9.92 12.89
C ASP A 95 4.70 -10.27 12.40
N SER A 96 4.79 -10.89 11.21
CA SER A 96 6.06 -11.21 10.57
C SER A 96 6.89 -9.96 10.25
N ALA A 97 6.24 -8.89 9.77
CA ALA A 97 6.91 -7.63 9.45
C ALA A 97 7.48 -6.94 10.72
N VAL A 98 6.76 -7.03 11.84
CA VAL A 98 7.23 -6.50 13.14
C VAL A 98 8.47 -7.26 13.60
N ILE A 99 8.47 -8.60 13.55
CA ILE A 99 9.64 -9.42 13.92
C ILE A 99 10.88 -9.05 13.08
N LEU A 100 10.70 -8.88 11.77
CA LEU A 100 11.79 -8.48 10.86
C LEU A 100 12.35 -7.08 11.18
N SER A 101 11.49 -6.16 11.62
CA SER A 101 11.93 -4.80 11.98
C SER A 101 12.87 -4.81 13.20
N HIS A 102 12.52 -5.59 14.23
CA HIS A 102 13.35 -5.76 15.45
C HIS A 102 14.68 -6.47 15.19
N ALA A 103 14.74 -7.35 14.18
CA ALA A 103 15.99 -8.00 13.80
C ALA A 103 16.97 -7.06 13.06
N SER A 104 16.53 -5.88 12.62
CA SER A 104 17.27 -4.96 11.73
C SER A 104 17.78 -3.68 12.39
N ASP A 105 17.87 -3.65 13.73
CA ASP A 105 18.22 -2.45 14.54
C ASP A 105 19.69 -1.97 14.40
N GLU A 106 20.43 -2.48 13.40
CA GLU A 106 21.72 -1.92 13.02
C GLU A 106 21.53 -0.67 12.13
N THR A 107 22.16 0.42 12.56
CA THR A 107 21.98 1.79 12.05
C THR A 107 22.20 1.89 10.54
N ARG A 108 21.18 2.39 9.81
CA ARG A 108 21.18 2.48 8.34
C ARG A 108 21.76 3.80 7.84
N THR A 109 22.78 3.74 6.98
CA THR A 109 23.35 4.91 6.29
C THR A 109 22.66 5.08 4.93
N LEU A 110 21.92 6.17 4.74
CA LEU A 110 21.31 6.53 3.45
C LEU A 110 22.36 7.25 2.58
N VAL A 111 22.79 6.63 1.47
CA VAL A 111 23.65 7.29 0.48
C VAL A 111 22.77 7.91 -0.60
N ALA A 112 22.65 9.24 -0.59
CA ALA A 112 22.04 9.99 -1.69
C ALA A 112 23.13 10.35 -2.71
N ASN A 113 23.21 9.63 -3.83
CA ASN A 113 24.07 10.02 -4.94
C ASN A 113 23.43 11.21 -5.68
N THR A 114 23.88 12.42 -5.37
CA THR A 114 23.59 13.63 -6.16
C THR A 114 24.64 13.79 -7.26
N ASP A 115 24.75 12.82 -8.16
CA ASP A 115 25.56 13.00 -9.38
C ASP A 115 24.70 13.59 -10.49
N THR A 116 24.51 14.91 -10.45
CA THR A 116 24.53 15.79 -11.64
C THR A 116 24.32 17.24 -11.21
N VAL A 117 25.41 18.00 -11.17
CA VAL A 117 25.64 19.36 -11.72
C VAL A 117 26.86 19.91 -10.99
N ARG A 118 28.02 19.88 -11.67
CA ARG A 118 29.19 20.67 -11.30
C ARG A 118 28.77 22.15 -11.31
N GLY A 119 28.65 22.75 -10.13
CA GLY A 119 28.47 24.18 -9.95
C GLY A 119 29.23 24.62 -8.70
N THR A 120 30.46 25.10 -8.89
CA THR A 120 31.27 25.71 -7.83
C THR A 120 30.64 27.04 -7.44
N LEU A 121 30.11 27.16 -6.21
CA LEU A 121 29.88 28.46 -5.58
C LEU A 121 30.86 28.61 -4.42
N ARG A 122 31.80 29.54 -4.60
CA ARG A 122 32.70 30.02 -3.55
C ARG A 122 31.89 30.88 -2.58
N PHE A 123 32.12 30.69 -1.29
CA PHE A 123 31.81 31.71 -0.28
C PHE A 123 32.74 32.91 -0.47
#